data_AF-A0A369A1I6-F1
#
_entry.id   AF-A0A369A1I6-F1
#
_cell.length_a   1.000
_cell.length_b   1.000
_cell.length_c   1.000
_cell.angle_alpha   90.00
_cell.angle_beta   90.00
_cell.angle_gamma   90.00
#
_symmetry.space_group_name_H-M   'P 1'
#
loop_
_entity.id
_entity.type
_entity.pdbx_description
1 polymer ?
#
loop_
_entity_poly.entity_id
_entity_poly.type
_entity_poly.pdbx_seq_one_letter_code
_entity_poly.pdbx_strand_id
1 'polypeptide(L)'
;MARRAAPEINAGSMADIAFLLLIFFLVTTTMDVDSGISRKLPPYDEREPPEQPPIKERNILRVLVNSQDLLLVDDQYMKLEDLKDYAKRHISNFGKEDNLSESPEKHVISLQNDRGTSYEMYVAVQNELTAAYNELRDEESLKRFGRKFNLLTENQAKEIADYYPMKISEAEPVKLK
;
A
#
# COMPACT_ATOMS: atom_id res chain seq x y z
N MET A 1 -73.93 -20.83 17.83
CA MET A 1 -72.89 -20.40 16.87
C MET A 1 -71.57 -21.01 17.29
N ALA A 2 -71.07 -22.00 16.54
CA ALA A 2 -69.81 -22.67 16.85
C ALA A 2 -68.62 -21.75 16.52
N ARG A 3 -67.78 -21.44 17.51
CA ARG A 3 -66.50 -20.77 17.31
C ARG A 3 -65.55 -21.75 16.62
N ARG A 4 -65.18 -21.50 15.36
CA ARG A 4 -64.05 -22.16 14.71
C ARG A 4 -62.78 -21.72 15.47
N ALA A 5 -62.12 -22.67 16.14
CA ALA A 5 -60.80 -22.44 16.71
C ALA A 5 -59.83 -22.08 15.56
N ALA A 6 -59.02 -21.04 15.75
CA ALA A 6 -58.04 -20.62 14.76
C ALA A 6 -57.04 -21.76 14.51
N PRO A 7 -56.57 -21.97 13.27
CA PRO A 7 -55.61 -23.02 12.97
C PRO A 7 -54.33 -22.82 13.77
N GLU A 8 -53.93 -23.83 14.54
CA GLU A 8 -52.69 -23.83 15.29
C GLU A 8 -51.51 -23.88 14.31
N ILE A 9 -50.68 -22.85 14.33
CA ILE A 9 -49.46 -22.79 13.55
C ILE A 9 -48.44 -23.71 14.23
N ASN A 10 -47.83 -24.60 13.46
CA ASN A 10 -46.83 -25.54 13.97
C ASN A 10 -45.53 -24.81 14.33
N ALA A 11 -45.49 -24.25 15.54
CA ALA A 11 -44.40 -23.41 16.03
C ALA A 11 -43.08 -24.19 16.19
N GLY A 12 -43.13 -25.50 16.40
CA GLY A 12 -41.93 -26.34 16.50
C GLY A 12 -41.14 -26.40 15.20
N SER A 13 -41.81 -26.70 14.08
CA SER A 13 -41.17 -26.74 12.77
C SER A 13 -40.70 -25.36 12.29
N MET A 14 -41.44 -24.30 12.65
CA MET A 14 -41.05 -22.93 12.32
C MET A 14 -39.82 -22.47 13.11
N ALA A 15 -39.72 -22.83 14.39
CA ALA A 15 -38.58 -22.51 15.24
C ALA A 15 -37.30 -23.23 14.77
N ASP A 16 -37.40 -24.48 14.34
CA ASP A 16 -36.25 -25.26 13.87
C ASP A 16 -35.66 -24.69 12.57
N ILE A 17 -36.52 -24.35 11.61
CA ILE A 17 -36.09 -23.70 10.36
C ILE A 17 -35.46 -22.34 10.64
N ALA A 18 -36.04 -21.53 11.54
CA ALA A 18 -35.49 -20.24 11.90
C ALA A 18 -34.10 -20.38 12.58
N PHE A 19 -33.93 -21.38 13.45
CA PHE A 19 -32.67 -21.63 14.16
C PHE A 19 -31.56 -22.11 13.22
N LEU A 20 -31.88 -23.02 12.29
CA LEU A 20 -30.95 -23.46 11.25
C LEU A 20 -30.51 -22.32 10.33
N LEU A 21 -31.44 -21.43 9.94
CA LEU A 21 -31.09 -20.24 9.15
C LEU A 21 -30.20 -19.28 9.94
N LEU A 22 -30.42 -19.12 11.24
CA LEU A 22 -29.60 -18.30 12.12
C LEU A 22 -28.17 -18.85 12.25
N ILE A 23 -28.02 -20.17 12.43
CA ILE A 23 -26.70 -20.82 12.44
C ILE A 23 -26.05 -20.72 11.07
N PHE A 24 -26.80 -20.95 10.00
CA PHE A 24 -26.28 -20.82 8.63
C PHE A 24 -25.76 -19.40 8.38
N PHE A 25 -26.52 -18.36 8.72
CA PHE A 25 -26.05 -16.98 8.62
C PHE A 25 -24.84 -16.77 9.51
N LEU A 26 -24.88 -17.14 10.79
CA LEU A 26 -23.76 -16.95 11.73
C LEU A 26 -22.46 -17.64 11.28
N VAL A 27 -22.54 -18.82 10.68
CA VAL A 27 -21.38 -19.60 10.21
C VAL A 27 -20.87 -19.11 8.86
N THR A 28 -21.76 -18.69 7.95
CA THR A 28 -21.38 -18.24 6.60
C THR A 28 -21.05 -16.76 6.51
N THR A 29 -21.49 -15.94 7.48
CA THR A 29 -21.15 -14.51 7.57
C THR A 29 -19.90 -14.25 8.40
N THR A 30 -18.87 -15.08 8.28
CA THR A 30 -17.52 -14.61 8.67
C THR A 30 -17.16 -13.47 7.72
N MET A 31 -17.36 -12.23 8.15
CA MET A 31 -16.74 -11.08 7.49
C MET A 31 -15.25 -11.17 7.78
N ASP A 32 -14.53 -11.92 6.94
CA ASP A 32 -13.08 -11.79 6.90
C ASP A 32 -12.81 -10.38 6.37
N VAL A 33 -12.28 -9.52 7.24
CA VAL A 33 -11.90 -8.17 6.86
C VAL A 33 -10.57 -8.29 6.15
N ASP A 34 -10.63 -8.51 4.83
CA ASP A 34 -9.48 -8.33 3.96
C ASP A 34 -8.95 -6.92 4.22
N SER A 35 -7.82 -6.84 4.92
CA SER A 35 -7.13 -5.59 5.16
C SER A 35 -6.58 -5.12 3.82
N GLY A 36 -7.38 -4.32 3.11
CA GLY A 36 -7.07 -3.81 1.79
C GLY A 36 -6.05 -2.66 1.84
N ILE A 37 -5.37 -2.43 0.72
CA ILE A 37 -4.55 -1.23 0.53
C ILE A 37 -5.49 -0.04 0.28
N SER A 38 -5.54 0.90 1.22
CA SER A 38 -6.28 2.17 1.06
C SER A 38 -5.50 3.15 0.16
N ARG A 39 -5.43 2.84 -1.14
CA ARG A 39 -4.86 3.72 -2.17
C ARG A 39 -5.99 4.30 -3.01
N LYS A 40 -6.04 5.62 -3.11
CA LYS A 40 -6.79 6.28 -4.18
C LYS A 40 -5.91 6.29 -5.42
N LEU A 41 -6.45 5.79 -6.52
CA LEU A 41 -5.83 6.01 -7.82
C LEU A 41 -5.79 7.51 -8.11
N PRO A 42 -4.75 7.99 -8.81
CA PRO A 42 -4.75 9.34 -9.35
C PRO A 42 -6.02 9.59 -10.19
N PRO A 43 -6.54 10.83 -10.23
CA PRO A 43 -7.62 11.16 -11.12
C PRO A 43 -7.20 10.87 -12.57
N TYR A 44 -8.13 10.35 -13.38
CA TYR A 44 -7.91 10.17 -14.80
C TYR A 44 -7.74 11.54 -15.48
N ASP A 45 -6.66 11.72 -16.23
CA ASP A 45 -6.43 12.88 -17.10
C ASP A 45 -6.57 12.41 -18.55
N GLU A 46 -7.37 13.12 -19.35
CA GLU A 46 -7.56 12.82 -20.78
C GLU A 46 -6.33 13.21 -21.62
N ARG A 47 -5.45 14.05 -21.07
CA ARG A 47 -4.18 14.37 -21.70
C ARG A 47 -3.26 13.17 -21.63
N GLU A 48 -2.63 12.83 -22.76
CA GLU A 48 -1.53 11.88 -22.75
C GLU A 48 -0.51 12.34 -21.68
N PRO A 49 -0.03 11.43 -20.83
CA PRO A 49 1.03 11.74 -19.89
C PRO A 49 2.17 12.39 -20.69
N PRO A 50 2.70 13.55 -20.26
CA PRO A 50 3.84 14.12 -20.95
C PRO A 50 4.94 13.07 -21.04
N GLU A 51 5.62 12.98 -22.19
CA GLU A 51 6.77 12.07 -22.34
C GLU A 51 7.72 12.31 -21.16
N GLN A 52 7.86 11.28 -20.33
CA GLN A 52 8.71 11.41 -19.15
C GLN A 52 10.15 11.58 -19.65
N PRO A 53 10.86 12.65 -19.25
CA PRO A 53 12.24 12.80 -19.65
C PRO A 53 13.03 11.56 -19.21
N PRO A 54 14.01 11.09 -19.98
CA PRO A 54 14.76 9.89 -19.65
C PRO A 54 15.33 9.99 -18.23
N ILE A 55 14.79 9.19 -17.33
CA ILE A 55 15.21 9.14 -15.93
C ILE A 55 16.54 8.38 -15.92
N LYS A 56 17.55 8.97 -15.27
CA LYS A 56 18.85 8.30 -15.11
C LYS A 56 18.65 7.03 -14.28
N GLU A 57 19.29 5.94 -14.67
CA GLU A 57 19.15 4.64 -13.99
C GLU A 57 19.46 4.75 -12.48
N ARG A 58 20.46 5.55 -12.09
CA ARG A 58 20.81 5.80 -10.68
C ARG A 58 19.72 6.43 -9.81
N ASN A 59 18.71 7.05 -10.43
CA ASN A 59 17.58 7.62 -9.69
C ASN A 59 16.45 6.58 -9.48
N ILE A 60 16.53 5.43 -10.15
CA ILE A 60 15.53 4.37 -10.08
C ILE A 60 15.96 3.38 -9.01
N LEU A 61 15.19 3.30 -7.93
CA LEU A 61 15.31 2.22 -6.95
C LEU A 61 14.51 1.04 -7.46
N ARG A 62 15.17 -0.08 -7.77
CA ARG A 62 14.49 -1.29 -8.24
C ARG A 62 14.16 -2.17 -7.04
N VAL A 63 12.88 -2.36 -6.77
CA VAL A 63 12.38 -3.23 -5.71
C VAL A 63 11.63 -4.37 -6.38
N LEU A 64 12.19 -5.57 -6.28
CA LEU A 64 11.63 -6.77 -6.90
C LEU A 64 11.30 -7.80 -5.83
N VAL A 65 10.10 -8.35 -5.90
CA VAL A 65 9.65 -9.42 -5.01
C VAL A 65 9.42 -10.68 -5.83
N ASN A 66 10.02 -11.80 -5.44
CA ASN A 66 9.84 -13.06 -6.15
C ASN A 66 8.68 -13.91 -5.57
N SER A 67 8.47 -15.09 -6.14
CA SER A 67 7.44 -16.05 -5.70
C SER A 67 7.75 -16.77 -4.38
N GLN A 68 8.96 -16.60 -3.85
CA GLN A 68 9.39 -17.13 -2.55
C GLN A 68 9.33 -16.04 -1.46
N ASP A 69 8.68 -14.91 -1.76
CA ASP A 69 8.62 -13.72 -0.89
C ASP A 69 10.01 -13.18 -0.52
N LEU A 70 11.01 -13.40 -1.38
CA LEU A 70 12.32 -12.79 -1.24
C LEU A 70 12.34 -11.44 -1.95
N LEU A 71 12.88 -10.45 -1.24
CA LEU A 71 13.03 -9.08 -1.69
C LEU A 71 14.43 -8.86 -2.28
N LEU A 72 14.45 -8.35 -3.50
CA LEU A 72 15.66 -7.96 -4.24
C LEU A 72 15.61 -6.44 -4.44
N VAL A 73 16.57 -5.73 -3.88
CA VAL A 73 16.69 -4.27 -3.98
C VAL A 73 18.02 -3.94 -4.66
N ASP A 74 17.98 -3.24 -5.80
CA ASP A 74 19.16 -2.94 -6.63
C ASP A 74 20.09 -4.16 -6.84
N ASP A 75 19.48 -5.28 -7.25
CA ASP A 75 20.15 -6.56 -7.51
C ASP A 75 20.78 -7.24 -6.27
N GLN A 76 20.45 -6.80 -5.06
CA GLN A 76 20.89 -7.41 -3.80
C GLN A 76 19.71 -7.93 -2.97
N TYR A 77 19.85 -9.14 -2.42
CA TYR A 77 18.84 -9.67 -1.50
C TYR A 77 18.84 -8.87 -0.21
N MET A 78 17.67 -8.39 0.19
CA MET A 78 17.48 -7.55 1.36
C MET A 78 16.33 -8.11 2.20
N LYS A 79 16.38 -7.88 3.51
CA LYS A 79 15.25 -8.16 4.39
C LYS A 79 14.25 -7.02 4.30
N LEU A 80 12.97 -7.33 4.52
CA LEU A 80 11.91 -6.34 4.56
C LEU A 80 12.19 -5.21 5.56
N GLU A 81 12.73 -5.54 6.72
CA GLU A 81 13.07 -4.60 7.81
C GLU A 81 14.06 -3.50 7.36
N ASP A 82 14.99 -3.84 6.45
CA ASP A 82 16.02 -2.94 5.97
C ASP A 82 15.55 -2.08 4.79
N LEU A 83 14.45 -2.46 4.12
CA LEU A 83 13.93 -1.80 2.92
C LEU A 83 13.61 -0.33 3.19
N LYS A 84 12.99 -0.04 4.33
CA LYS A 84 12.62 1.32 4.71
C LYS A 84 13.85 2.22 4.82
N ASP A 85 14.86 1.79 5.57
CA ASP A 85 16.07 2.57 5.78
C ASP A 85 16.86 2.74 4.49
N TYR A 86 16.90 1.71 3.65
CA TYR A 86 17.54 1.79 2.33
C TYR A 86 16.80 2.77 1.41
N ALA A 87 15.47 2.69 1.32
CA ALA A 87 14.65 3.61 0.54
C ALA A 87 14.83 5.05 1.02
N LYS A 88 14.88 5.29 2.34
CA LYS A 88 15.17 6.62 2.91
C LYS A 88 16.52 7.14 2.44
N ARG A 89 17.57 6.33 2.53
CA ARG A 89 18.93 6.71 2.08
C ARG A 89 18.97 7.02 0.59
N HIS A 90 18.29 6.22 -0.24
CA HIS A 90 18.20 6.46 -1.67
C HIS A 90 17.55 7.79 -2.00
N ILE A 91 16.41 8.09 -1.37
CA ILE A 91 15.68 9.34 -1.60
C ILE A 91 16.47 10.55 -1.08
N SER A 92 17.08 10.44 0.12
CA SER A 92 17.77 11.53 0.82
C SER A 92 19.27 11.63 0.53
N ASN A 93 19.77 10.97 -0.52
CA ASN A 93 21.18 10.99 -0.89
C ASN A 93 21.67 12.40 -1.32
N PHE A 94 20.80 13.18 -1.98
CA PHE A 94 21.15 14.49 -2.56
C PHE A 94 22.41 14.45 -3.46
N GLY A 95 22.66 13.33 -4.15
CA GLY A 95 23.80 13.16 -5.05
C GLY A 95 25.18 13.03 -4.36
N LYS A 96 25.22 12.65 -3.08
CA LYS A 96 26.48 12.39 -2.36
C LYS A 96 27.16 11.10 -2.79
N GLU A 97 26.38 10.05 -3.02
CA GLU A 97 26.84 8.76 -3.53
C GLU A 97 26.41 8.57 -4.99
N ASP A 98 27.33 8.09 -5.83
CA ASP A 98 27.12 7.94 -7.28
C ASP A 98 26.06 6.88 -7.64
N ASN A 99 25.84 5.91 -6.75
CA ASN A 99 24.91 4.79 -6.94
C ASN A 99 23.48 5.09 -6.48
N LEU A 100 23.25 6.21 -5.78
CA LEU A 100 21.94 6.58 -5.22
C LEU A 100 21.36 7.82 -5.92
N SER A 101 20.09 8.15 -5.65
CA SER A 101 19.40 9.24 -6.35
C SER A 101 20.12 10.60 -6.22
N GLU A 102 20.09 11.38 -7.30
CA GLU A 102 20.61 12.75 -7.32
C GLU A 102 19.83 13.70 -6.40
N SER A 103 18.52 13.49 -6.30
CA SER A 103 17.62 14.41 -5.59
C SER A 103 16.31 13.70 -5.21
N PRO A 104 15.69 14.07 -4.08
CA PRO A 104 14.33 13.68 -3.74
C PRO A 104 13.25 14.08 -4.76
N GLU A 105 13.54 14.96 -5.71
CA GLU A 105 12.57 15.31 -6.75
C GLU A 105 12.64 14.38 -7.95
N LYS A 106 13.80 13.74 -8.18
CA LYS A 106 14.07 12.95 -9.38
C LYS A 106 14.03 11.44 -9.14
N HIS A 107 13.93 10.99 -7.89
CA HIS A 107 13.88 9.57 -7.59
C HIS A 107 12.58 8.95 -8.10
N VAL A 108 12.68 7.68 -8.47
CA VAL A 108 11.52 6.83 -8.76
C VAL A 108 11.76 5.48 -8.10
N ILE A 109 10.77 4.98 -7.37
CA ILE A 109 10.79 3.62 -6.84
C ILE A 109 10.00 2.76 -7.82
N SER A 110 10.67 1.81 -8.47
CA SER A 110 10.03 0.84 -9.33
C SER A 110 9.79 -0.43 -8.51
N LEU A 111 8.52 -0.68 -8.18
CA LEU A 111 8.10 -1.91 -7.52
C LEU A 111 7.64 -2.90 -8.58
N GLN A 112 8.23 -4.08 -8.57
CA GLN A 112 7.90 -5.17 -9.48
C GLN A 112 7.70 -6.46 -8.69
N ASN A 113 6.58 -7.13 -8.89
CA ASN A 113 6.26 -8.36 -8.18
C ASN A 113 6.20 -9.55 -9.14
N ASP A 114 6.56 -10.73 -8.66
CA ASP A 114 6.25 -11.97 -9.37
C ASP A 114 4.76 -12.32 -9.19
N ARG A 115 4.21 -13.08 -10.14
CA ARG A 115 2.84 -13.57 -10.06
C ARG A 115 2.60 -14.52 -8.88
N GLY A 116 3.64 -15.14 -8.35
CA GLY A 116 3.60 -16.04 -7.20
C GLY A 116 3.83 -15.36 -5.85
N THR A 117 4.09 -14.05 -5.81
CA THR A 117 4.30 -13.31 -4.55
C THR A 117 3.02 -13.33 -3.70
N SER A 118 3.17 -13.55 -2.39
CA SER A 118 2.04 -13.52 -1.47
C SER A 118 1.46 -12.11 -1.32
N TYR A 119 0.15 -12.02 -1.13
CA TYR A 119 -0.50 -10.72 -0.91
C TYR A 119 0.01 -10.04 0.37
N GLU A 120 0.32 -10.83 1.41
CA GLU A 120 0.92 -10.33 2.65
C GLU A 120 2.27 -9.66 2.39
N MET A 121 3.17 -10.31 1.65
CA MET A 121 4.47 -9.73 1.31
C MET A 121 4.33 -8.46 0.47
N TYR A 122 3.41 -8.46 -0.51
CA TYR A 122 3.12 -7.27 -1.32
C TYR A 122 2.68 -6.07 -0.46
N VAL A 123 1.73 -6.30 0.46
CA VAL A 123 1.26 -5.25 1.39
C VAL A 123 2.38 -4.80 2.32
N ALA A 124 3.19 -5.73 2.82
CA ALA A 124 4.28 -5.43 3.73
C ALA A 124 5.34 -4.53 3.07
N VAL A 125 5.75 -4.84 1.83
CA VAL A 125 6.68 -4.01 1.04
C VAL A 125 6.10 -2.62 0.81
N GLN A 126 4.83 -2.51 0.43
CA GLN A 126 4.16 -1.21 0.23
C GLN A 126 4.10 -0.38 1.51
N ASN A 127 3.89 -1.02 2.66
CA ASN A 127 3.89 -0.37 3.97
C ASN A 127 5.27 0.19 4.31
N GLU A 128 6.33 -0.59 4.12
CA GLU A 128 7.71 -0.14 4.39
C GLU A 128 8.12 1.03 3.49
N LEU A 129 7.79 0.96 2.19
CA LEU A 129 8.04 2.07 1.27
C LEU A 129 7.26 3.32 1.67
N THR A 130 5.99 3.17 2.07
CA THR A 130 5.16 4.29 2.55
C THR A 130 5.69 4.87 3.86
N ALA A 131 6.14 4.02 4.78
CA ALA A 131 6.76 4.40 6.04
C ALA A 131 8.04 5.21 5.81
N ALA A 132 8.87 4.83 4.82
CA ALA A 132 10.06 5.59 4.45
C ALA A 132 9.73 7.04 4.06
N TYR A 133 8.70 7.25 3.22
CA TYR A 133 8.24 8.60 2.87
C TYR A 133 7.69 9.36 4.08
N ASN A 134 6.90 8.71 4.92
CA ASN A 134 6.31 9.34 6.10
C ASN A 134 7.41 9.82 7.06
N GLU A 135 8.43 8.99 7.32
CA GLU A 135 9.57 9.38 8.16
C GLU A 135 10.37 10.53 7.56
N LEU A 136 10.67 10.50 6.25
CA LEU A 136 11.37 11.62 5.58
C LEU A 136 10.60 12.94 5.69
N ARG A 137 9.29 12.89 5.50
CA ARG A 137 8.41 14.07 5.62
C ARG A 137 8.31 14.55 7.06
N ASP A 138 8.22 13.65 8.03
CA ASP A 138 8.22 13.98 9.45
C ASP A 138 9.54 14.62 9.89
N GLU A 139 10.68 14.06 9.47
CA GLU A 139 12.00 14.61 9.76
C GLU A 139 12.17 16.03 9.19
N GLU A 140 11.72 16.26 7.96
CA GLU A 140 11.77 17.59 7.33
C GLU A 140 10.79 18.58 7.97
N SER A 141 9.61 18.08 8.35
CA SER A 141 8.60 18.86 9.08
C SER A 141 9.12 19.34 10.43
N LEU A 142 9.81 18.47 11.16
CA LEU A 142 10.42 18.82 12.43
C LEU A 142 11.55 19.84 12.25
N LYS A 143 12.36 19.71 11.20
CA LYS A 143 13.44 20.66 10.90
C LYS A 143 12.93 22.06 10.53
N ARG A 144 11.90 22.15 9.69
CA ARG A 144 11.38 23.45 9.20
C ARG A 144 10.37 24.10 10.14
N PHE A 145 9.48 23.31 10.74
CA PHE A 145 8.31 23.82 11.47
C PHE A 145 8.25 23.38 12.94
N GLY A 146 9.15 22.50 13.38
CA GLY A 146 9.19 22.01 14.77
C GLY A 146 8.00 21.14 15.16
N ARG A 147 7.21 20.64 14.21
CA ARG A 147 6.02 19.81 14.43
C ARG A 147 6.06 18.60 13.50
N LYS A 148 5.35 17.52 13.82
CA LYS A 148 5.18 16.36 12.94
C LYS A 148 4.30 16.71 11.74
N PHE A 149 4.47 15.99 10.63
CA PHE A 149 3.75 16.21 9.37
C PHE A 149 2.22 16.20 9.56
N ASN A 150 1.72 15.29 10.40
CA ASN A 150 0.29 15.15 10.69
C ASN A 150 -0.32 16.35 11.44
N LEU A 151 0.50 17.23 12.00
CA LEU A 151 0.07 18.41 12.77
C LEU A 151 0.29 19.72 11.98
N LEU A 152 0.71 19.63 10.73
CA LEU A 152 0.91 20.79 9.87
C LEU A 152 -0.40 21.33 9.30
N THR A 153 -0.37 22.61 8.94
CA THR A 153 -1.43 23.22 8.13
C THR A 153 -1.38 22.70 6.69
N GLU A 154 -2.49 22.73 5.96
CA GLU A 154 -2.55 22.23 4.57
C GLU A 154 -1.46 22.81 3.66
N ASN A 155 -1.12 24.08 3.81
CA ASN A 155 -0.09 24.74 3.00
C ASN A 155 1.32 24.22 3.33
N GLN A 156 1.62 24.04 4.62
CA GLN A 156 2.91 23.48 5.07
C GLN A 156 3.05 22.00 4.70
N ALA A 157 1.95 21.25 4.80
CA ALA A 157 1.92 19.85 4.41
C ALA A 157 2.15 19.68 2.89
N LYS A 158 1.57 20.57 2.06
CA LYS A 158 1.84 20.60 0.62
C LYS A 158 3.30 20.90 0.30
N GLU A 159 3.90 21.90 0.95
CA GLU A 159 5.32 22.23 0.73
C GLU A 159 6.26 21.04 0.98
N ILE A 160 6.01 20.27 2.05
CA ILE A 160 6.81 19.08 2.36
C ILE A 160 6.48 17.93 1.41
N ALA A 161 5.21 17.77 1.03
CA ALA A 161 4.80 16.74 0.07
C ALA A 161 5.38 16.98 -1.32
N ASP A 162 5.53 18.25 -1.72
CA ASP A 162 6.16 18.66 -2.98
C ASP A 162 7.69 18.48 -2.92
N TYR A 163 8.30 18.67 -1.74
CA TYR A 163 9.72 18.44 -1.53
C TYR A 163 10.10 16.95 -1.51
N TYR A 164 9.25 16.10 -0.94
CA TYR A 164 9.35 14.63 -0.99
C TYR A 164 8.14 14.03 -1.71
N PRO A 165 8.07 14.12 -3.05
CA PRO A 165 6.98 13.57 -3.82
C PRO A 165 7.02 12.04 -3.76
N MET A 166 5.88 11.42 -3.48
CA MET A 166 5.77 9.96 -3.45
C MET A 166 5.65 9.44 -4.88
N LYS A 167 6.77 8.95 -5.43
CA LYS A 167 6.89 8.43 -6.80
C LYS A 167 7.17 6.93 -6.73
N ILE A 168 6.11 6.16 -6.52
CA ILE A 168 6.15 4.69 -6.59
C ILE A 168 5.45 4.29 -7.88
N SER A 169 6.19 3.68 -8.79
CA SER A 169 5.67 3.12 -10.04
C SER A 169 5.61 1.61 -9.89
N GLU A 170 4.41 1.06 -9.95
CA GLU A 170 4.22 -0.38 -10.04
C GLU A 170 4.32 -0.80 -11.51
N ALA A 171 5.27 -1.69 -11.79
CA ALA A 171 5.41 -2.32 -13.10
C ALA A 171 4.54 -3.58 -13.16
N GLU A 172 4.17 -3.99 -14.38
CA GLU A 172 3.44 -5.24 -14.58
C GLU A 172 4.21 -6.43 -14.00
N PRO A 173 3.50 -7.40 -13.41
CA PRO A 173 4.13 -8.55 -12.79
C PRO A 173 4.81 -9.42 -13.86
N VAL A 174 6.09 -9.67 -13.64
CA VAL A 174 6.91 -10.53 -14.50
C VAL A 174 6.90 -11.96 -13.97
N LYS A 175 7.15 -12.91 -14.86
CA LYS A 175 7.47 -14.29 -14.45
C LYS A 175 8.97 -14.38 -14.27
N LEU A 176 9.42 -14.30 -13.03
CA LEU A 176 10.77 -14.60 -12.62
C LEU A 176 10.85 -16.13 -12.46
N LYS A 177 11.77 -16.75 -13.19
CA LYS A 177 12.01 -18.20 -13.12
C LYS A 177 13.03 -18.53 -12.05
#